data_AF-A0A1F3RC84-F1
#
_entry.id   AF-A0A1F3RC84-F1
#
_cell.length_a   1.000
_cell.length_b   1.000
_cell.length_c   1.000
_cell.angle_alpha   90.00
_cell.angle_beta   90.00
_cell.angle_gamma   90.00
#
_symmetry.space_group_name_H-M   'P 1'
#
loop_
_entity.id
_entity.type
_entity.pdbx_description
1 polymer ?
#
loop_
_entity_poly.entity_id
_entity_poly.type
_entity_poly.pdbx_seq_one_letter_code
_entity_poly.pdbx_strand_id
1 'polypeptide(L)'
;MKEYENDIKQREIQKHRRNAKLTLIIGLFIVVIIPVLLTRQSFWSAFNFTQTGQIGDTIGGITSPIVNLIAAILVYLKENRNYISLLFKTST
;
A
#
# COMPACT_ATOMS: atom_id res chain seq x y z
N MET A 1 5.81 16.27 -34.30
CA MET A 1 6.52 16.63 -33.04
C MET A 1 5.61 16.51 -31.81
N LYS A 2 4.52 17.30 -31.66
CA LYS A 2 3.62 17.23 -30.48
C LYS A 2 2.89 15.89 -30.31
N GLU A 3 2.48 15.26 -31.40
CA GLU A 3 1.80 13.96 -31.39
C GLU A 3 2.72 12.85 -30.86
N TYR A 4 3.97 12.82 -31.34
CA TYR A 4 5.01 11.91 -30.84
C TYR A 4 5.29 12.09 -29.34
N GLU A 5 5.35 13.33 -28.84
CA GLU A 5 5.55 13.59 -27.41
C GLU A 5 4.37 13.09 -26.56
N ASN A 6 3.15 13.24 -27.05
CA ASN A 6 1.96 12.70 -26.39
C ASN A 6 1.98 11.18 -26.35
N ASP A 7 2.38 10.50 -27.43
CA ASP A 7 2.47 9.04 -27.46
C ASP A 7 3.46 8.48 -26.43
N ILE A 8 4.62 9.14 -26.27
CA ILE A 8 5.62 8.75 -25.26
C ILE A 8 5.03 8.90 -23.85
N LYS A 9 4.41 10.06 -23.54
CA LYS A 9 3.75 10.29 -22.25
C LYS A 9 2.68 9.24 -21.95
N GLN A 10 1.85 8.89 -22.94
CA GLN A 10 0.81 7.87 -22.75
C GLN A 10 1.39 6.49 -22.46
N ARG A 11 2.48 6.10 -23.15
CA ARG A 11 3.16 4.81 -22.89
C ARG A 11 3.76 4.76 -21.48
N GLU A 12 4.35 5.85 -20.99
CA GLU A 12 4.88 5.91 -19.63
C GLU A 12 3.78 5.77 -18.58
N ILE A 13 2.67 6.50 -18.73
CA ILE A 13 1.51 6.41 -17.82
C ILE A 13 0.95 4.99 -17.83
N GLN A 14 0.82 4.36 -18.99
CA GLN A 14 0.35 2.98 -19.12
C GLN A 14 1.31 1.99 -18.43
N LYS A 15 2.63 2.19 -18.56
CA LYS A 15 3.64 1.36 -17.89
C LYS A 15 3.51 1.45 -16.37
N HIS A 16 3.36 2.65 -15.81
CA HIS A 16 3.16 2.85 -14.36
C HIS A 16 1.85 2.20 -13.88
N ARG A 17 0.76 2.33 -14.64
CA ARG A 17 -0.52 1.67 -14.34
C ARG A 17 -0.40 0.14 -14.34
N ARG A 18 0.38 -0.43 -15.27
CA ARG A 18 0.60 -1.89 -15.33
C ARG A 18 1.41 -2.38 -14.13
N ASN A 19 2.50 -1.70 -13.78
CA ASN A 19 3.32 -2.06 -12.62
C ASN A 19 2.51 -1.97 -11.33
N ALA A 20 1.70 -0.91 -11.16
CA ALA A 20 0.82 -0.78 -10.00
C ALA A 20 -0.20 -1.92 -9.88
N LYS A 21 -0.82 -2.33 -11.00
CA LYS A 21 -1.73 -3.49 -11.02
C LYS A 21 -1.01 -4.79 -10.63
N LEU A 22 0.20 -5.02 -11.15
CA LEU A 22 1.00 -6.19 -10.80
C LEU A 22 1.36 -6.22 -9.32
N THR A 23 1.80 -5.09 -8.76
CA THR A 23 2.10 -4.97 -7.32
C THR A 23 0.88 -5.27 -6.47
N LEU A 24 -0.31 -4.80 -6.85
CA LEU A 24 -1.55 -5.10 -6.12
C LEU A 24 -1.92 -6.58 -6.16
N ILE A 25 -1.81 -7.22 -7.33
CA ILE A 25 -2.10 -8.64 -7.48
C ILE A 25 -1.13 -9.47 -6.64
N ILE A 26 0.17 -9.18 -6.71
CA ILE A 26 1.18 -9.87 -5.90
C ILE A 26 0.91 -9.68 -4.40
N GLY A 27 0.62 -8.44 -3.98
CA GLY A 27 0.28 -8.13 -2.58
C GLY A 27 -0.93 -8.92 -2.09
N LEU A 28 -1.98 -9.03 -2.91
CA LEU A 28 -3.17 -9.81 -2.59
C LEU A 28 -2.85 -11.29 -2.37
N PHE A 29 -2.07 -11.90 -3.26
CA PHE A 29 -1.64 -13.29 -3.11
C PHE A 29 -0.80 -13.50 -1.85
N ILE A 30 0.12 -12.58 -1.56
CA ILE A 30 0.97 -12.62 -0.36
C ILE A 30 0.11 -12.62 0.91
N VAL A 31 -0.89 -11.72 1.01
CA VAL A 31 -1.76 -11.61 2.19
C VAL A 31 -2.56 -12.88 2.46
N VAL A 32 -2.96 -13.62 1.42
CA VAL A 32 -3.72 -14.87 1.59
C VAL A 32 -2.80 -16.08 1.84
N ILE A 33 -1.67 -16.16 1.13
CA ILE A 33 -0.79 -17.33 1.15
C ILE A 33 0.11 -17.34 2.39
N ILE A 34 0.63 -16.18 2.82
CA ILE A 34 1.58 -16.09 3.95
C ILE A 34 0.98 -16.62 5.27
N PRO A 35 -0.22 -16.21 5.70
CA PRO A 35 -0.80 -16.72 6.94
C PRO A 35 -0.95 -18.23 6.89
N VAL A 36 -1.42 -18.80 5.78
CA VAL A 36 -1.59 -20.26 5.62
C VAL A 36 -0.24 -21.00 5.65
N LEU A 37 0.83 -20.42 5.10
CA LEU A 37 2.16 -21.01 5.15
C LEU A 37 2.79 -20.93 6.55
N LEU A 38 2.63 -19.81 7.25
CA LEU A 38 3.27 -19.56 8.56
C LEU A 38 2.49 -20.09 9.75
N THR A 39 1.18 -20.35 9.61
CA THR A 39 0.33 -20.88 10.70
C THR A 39 0.17 -22.40 10.70
N ARG A 40 0.72 -23.11 9.71
CA ARG A 40 0.78 -24.59 9.74
C ARG A 40 1.71 -25.06 10.87
N GLN A 41 1.46 -26.27 11.38
CA GLN A 41 2.31 -26.92 12.38
C GLN A 41 3.77 -26.90 11.89
N SER A 42 4.58 -26.12 12.60
CA SER A 42 6.00 -25.98 12.29
C SER A 42 6.70 -27.31 12.53
N PHE A 43 7.53 -27.75 11.57
CA PHE A 43 8.45 -28.86 11.75
C PHE A 43 9.52 -28.57 12.84
N TRP A 44 9.65 -27.32 13.28
CA TRP A 44 10.68 -26.87 14.22
C TRP A 44 10.11 -25.97 15.34
N SER A 45 10.37 -26.30 16.60
CA SER A 45 9.78 -25.63 17.77
C SER A 45 10.03 -24.11 17.83
N ALA A 46 11.10 -23.61 17.18
CA ALA A 46 11.43 -22.18 17.13
C ALA A 46 10.55 -21.37 16.14
N PHE A 47 9.87 -22.04 15.20
CA PHE A 47 8.98 -21.43 14.22
C PHE A 47 7.50 -21.73 14.53
N ASN A 48 7.18 -22.04 15.79
CA ASN A 48 5.82 -22.28 16.24
C ASN A 48 5.07 -20.93 16.43
N PHE A 49 4.51 -20.42 15.33
CA PHE A 49 3.70 -19.18 15.32
C PHE A 49 2.24 -19.39 15.72
N THR A 50 1.86 -20.59 16.20
CA THR A 50 0.47 -20.88 16.58
C THR A 50 -0.01 -20.01 17.74
N GLN A 51 0.90 -19.50 18.58
CA GLN A 51 0.58 -18.57 19.68
C GLN A 51 0.82 -17.09 19.33
N THR A 52 1.43 -16.77 18.19
CA THR A 52 1.74 -15.37 17.83
C THR A 52 0.56 -14.61 17.24
N GLY A 53 -0.61 -15.25 17.14
CA GLY A 53 -1.87 -14.59 16.77
C GLY A 53 -2.17 -13.39 17.66
N GLN A 54 -2.05 -13.53 18.99
CA GLN A 54 -2.30 -12.43 19.94
C GLN A 54 -1.36 -11.23 19.76
N ILE A 55 -0.09 -11.49 19.37
CA ILE A 55 0.87 -10.43 19.07
C ILE A 55 0.45 -9.69 17.78
N GLY A 56 0.07 -10.45 16.75
CA GLY A 56 -0.48 -9.91 15.51
C GLY A 56 -1.75 -9.08 15.74
N ASP A 57 -2.67 -9.57 16.57
CA ASP A 57 -3.91 -8.88 16.94
C ASP A 57 -3.64 -7.56 17.68
N THR A 58 -2.64 -7.56 18.57
CA THR A 58 -2.25 -6.35 19.31
C THR A 58 -1.61 -5.31 18.39
N ILE A 59 -0.68 -5.74 17.52
CA ILE A 59 -0.04 -4.85 16.53
C ILE A 59 -1.09 -4.33 15.55
N GLY A 60 -1.94 -5.22 15.00
CA GLY A 60 -3.00 -4.87 14.08
C GLY A 60 -4.03 -3.93 14.69
N GLY A 61 -4.43 -4.17 15.94
CA GLY A 61 -5.37 -3.33 16.69
C GLY A 61 -4.86 -1.91 16.94
N ILE A 62 -3.56 -1.73 17.22
CA ILE A 62 -2.96 -0.40 17.43
C ILE A 62 -2.65 0.29 16.09
N THR A 63 -2.16 -0.45 15.10
CA THR A 63 -1.72 0.13 13.82
C THR A 63 -2.88 0.44 12.87
N SER A 64 -3.97 -0.33 12.90
CA SER A 64 -5.10 -0.15 11.98
C SER A 64 -5.74 1.25 12.05
N PRO A 65 -6.04 1.83 13.24
CA PRO A 65 -6.56 3.19 13.32
C PRO A 65 -5.61 4.24 12.72
N ILE A 66 -4.30 4.10 12.92
CA ILE A 66 -3.28 5.03 12.41
C ILE A 66 -3.22 4.94 10.88
N VAL A 67 -3.16 3.73 10.32
CA VAL A 67 -3.13 3.52 8.86
C VAL A 67 -4.42 4.04 8.22
N ASN A 68 -5.59 3.81 8.84
CA ASN A 68 -6.86 4.31 8.33
C ASN A 68 -6.92 5.85 8.35
N LEU A 69 -6.39 6.49 9.38
CA LEU A 69 -6.29 7.95 9.44
C LEU A 69 -5.38 8.49 8.33
N ILE A 70 -4.20 7.89 8.14
CA ILE A 70 -3.28 8.27 7.05
C ILE A 70 -3.96 8.10 5.68
N ALA A 71 -4.66 6.98 5.47
CA ALA A 71 -5.40 6.73 4.25
C ALA A 71 -6.48 7.79 4.01
N ALA A 72 -7.26 8.15 5.03
CA ALA A 72 -8.27 9.21 4.94
C ALA A 72 -7.66 10.57 4.59
N ILE A 73 -6.52 10.93 5.21
CA ILE A 73 -5.78 12.17 4.88
C ILE A 73 -5.31 12.16 3.43
N LEU A 74 -4.72 11.06 2.96
CA LEU A 74 -4.24 10.94 1.57
C LEU A 74 -5.39 11.04 0.56
N VAL A 75 -6.53 10.43 0.83
CA VAL A 75 -7.74 10.54 0.01
C VAL A 75 -8.24 11.98 -0.01
N TYR A 76 -8.32 12.63 1.15
CA TYR A 76 -8.72 14.03 1.26
C TYR A 76 -7.80 14.96 0.47
N LEU A 77 -6.48 14.81 0.59
CA LEU A 77 -5.49 15.62 -0.14
C LEU A 77 -5.58 15.39 -1.65
N LYS A 78 -5.76 14.14 -2.09
CA LYS A 78 -5.92 13.81 -3.50
C LYS A 78 -7.14 14.52 -4.11
N GLU A 79 -8.27 14.51 -3.40
CA GLU A 79 -9.51 15.14 -3.84
C GLU A 79 -9.40 16.67 -3.81
N ASN A 80 -8.82 17.21 -2.73
CA ASN A 80 -8.65 18.64 -2.49
C ASN A 80 -7.31 19.17 -3.04
N ARG A 81 -6.92 18.72 -4.24
CA ARG A 81 -5.60 19.04 -4.84
C ARG A 81 -5.32 20.55 -4.94
N ASN A 82 -6.35 21.37 -4.99
CA ASN A 82 -6.28 22.84 -5.03
C ASN A 82 -5.81 23.49 -3.71
N TYR A 83 -5.97 22.83 -2.56
CA TYR A 83 -5.56 23.37 -1.25
C TYR A 83 -4.10 23.05 -0.89
N ILE A 84 -3.50 22.07 -1.59
CA ILE A 84 -2.10 21.70 -1.40
C ILE A 84 -1.18 22.88 -1.74
N SER A 85 -1.48 23.64 -2.81
CA SER A 85 -0.69 24.82 -3.16
C SER A 85 -0.82 25.98 -2.16
N LEU A 86 -1.88 26.01 -1.35
CA LEU A 86 -2.07 27.01 -0.28
C LEU A 86 -1.34 26.62 1.01
N LEU A 87 -1.29 25.33 1.35
CA LEU A 87 -0.62 24.83 2.55
C LEU A 87 0.92 24.87 2.46
N PHE A 88 1.48 24.81 1.25
CA PHE A 88 2.93 24.89 1.03
C PHE A 88 3.41 26.27 0.55
N LYS A 89 2.52 27.27 0.48
CA LYS A 89 2.87 28.65 0.13
C LYS A 89 2.94 29.53 1.38
N THR A 90 3.99 29.32 2.18
CA THR A 90 4.51 30.32 3.12
C THR A 90 6.04 30.31 3.02
N SER A 91 6.62 31.51 2.93
CA SER A 91 8.02 31.84 2.62
C SER A 91 8.43 31.77 1.15
N THR A 92 8.03 32.80 0.41
CA THR A 92 9.02 33.59 -0.34
C THR A 92 8.78 35.06 -0.03
#